data_AF-A0A931SFX3-F1
#
_entry.id   AF-A0A931SFX3-F1
#
_cell.length_a   1.000
_cell.length_b   1.000
_cell.length_c   1.000
_cell.angle_alpha   90.00
_cell.angle_beta   90.00
_cell.angle_gamma   90.00
#
_symmetry.space_group_name_H-M   'P 1'
#
loop_
_entity.id
_entity.type
_entity.pdbx_description
1 polymer ?
#
loop_
_entity_poly.entity_id
_entity_poly.type
_entity_poly.pdbx_seq_one_letter_code
_entity_poly.pdbx_strand_id
1 'polypeptide(L)' 'MPDTIYRKARRGEIPAVKVGKVWRFPKATLDKWLNDAALETVVKKESGL' A
#
# COMPACT_ATOMS: atom_id res chain seq x y z
N MET A 1 2.15 15.19 -11.93
CA MET A 1 3.25 14.29 -11.48
C MET A 1 2.65 12.98 -11.00
N PRO A 2 2.91 11.85 -11.68
CA PRO A 2 2.31 10.55 -11.35
C PRO A 2 2.62 10.12 -9.91
N ASP A 3 1.68 9.43 -9.26
CA ASP A 3 1.90 8.81 -7.96
C ASP A 3 2.82 7.59 -8.11
N THR A 4 4.10 7.81 -7.86
CA THR A 4 5.07 6.71 -7.84
C THR A 4 4.99 5.94 -6.53
N ILE A 5 5.32 4.65 -6.58
CA ILE A 5 5.42 3.76 -5.42
C ILE A 5 6.37 4.36 -4.36
N TYR A 6 7.49 4.95 -4.79
CA TYR A 6 8.44 5.62 -3.87
C TYR A 6 7.83 6.82 -3.14
N ARG A 7 6.97 7.60 -3.81
CA ARG A 7 6.29 8.72 -3.17
C ARG A 7 5.32 8.22 -2.11
N LYS A 8 4.56 7.17 -2.42
CA LYS A 8 3.66 6.51 -1.47
C LYS A 8 4.41 5.95 -0.27
N ALA A 9 5.53 5.27 -0.50
CA ALA A 9 6.40 4.74 0.56
C ALA A 9 6.92 5.86 1.47
N ARG A 10 7.38 6.97 0.88
CA ARG A 10 7.86 8.14 1.63
C ARG A 10 6.77 8.80 2.48
N ARG A 11 5.51 8.78 2.02
CA ARG A 11 4.35 9.32 2.75
C ARG A 11 3.76 8.34 3.77
N GLY A 12 4.24 7.10 3.82
CA GLY A 12 3.68 6.06 4.70
C GLY A 12 2.34 5.50 4.22
N GLU A 13 1.97 5.71 2.95
CA GLU A 13 0.72 5.19 2.38
C GLU A 13 0.77 3.70 2.05
N ILE A 14 1.99 3.16 1.88
CA ILE A 14 2.21 1.74 1.59
C ILE A 14 3.24 1.18 2.57
N PRO A 15 3.12 -0.10 2.97
CA PRO A 15 4.09 -0.73 3.86
C PRO A 15 5.47 -0.81 3.19
N ALA A 16 6.41 -0.03 3.70
CA ALA A 16 7.76 0.02 3.18
C ALA A 16 8.76 0.38 4.29
N VAL A 17 9.98 -0.11 4.14
CA VAL A 17 11.09 0.20 5.06
C VAL A 17 12.24 0.77 4.24
N LYS A 18 12.80 1.90 4.69
CA LYS A 18 13.97 2.49 4.04
C LYS A 18 15.24 1.85 4.62
N VAL A 19 15.99 1.12 3.79
CA VAL A 19 17.26 0.49 4.15
C VAL A 19 18.37 1.16 3.36
N GLY A 20 19.13 2.03 4.03
CA GLY A 20 20.13 2.88 3.37
C GLY A 20 19.49 3.79 2.31
N LYS A 21 19.89 3.61 1.05
CA LYS A 21 19.39 4.39 -0.10
C LYS A 21 18.21 3.74 -0.82
N VAL A 22 17.80 2.53 -0.44
CA VAL A 22 16.74 1.78 -1.13
C VAL A 22 15.51 1.62 -0.25
N TRP A 23 14.35 1.60 -0.89
CA TRP A 23 13.11 1.17 -0.26
C TRP A 23 12.98 -0.34 -0.40
N ARG A 24 12.64 -0.99 0.70
CA ARG A 24 12.31 -2.41 0.76
C ARG A 24 10.83 -2.56 1.06
N PHE A 25 10.23 -3.54 0.40
CA PHE A 25 8.82 -3.88 0.54
C PHE A 25 8.76 -5.34 0.98
N PRO A 26 8.67 -5.61 2.29
CA PRO A 26 8.59 -6.98 2.79
C PRO A 26 7.36 -7.67 2.21
N LYS A 27 7.57 -8.76 1.47
CA LYS A 27 6.52 -9.45 0.72
C LYS A 27 5.31 -9.79 1.60
N ALA A 28 5.52 -10.45 2.74
CA ALA A 28 4.43 -10.86 3.62
C ALA A 28 3.58 -9.67 4.12
N THR A 29 4.22 -8.54 4.43
CA THR A 29 3.51 -7.33 4.88
C THR A 29 2.77 -6.66 3.73
N LEU A 30 3.41 -6.58 2.56
CA LEU A 30 2.80 -5.97 1.37
C LEU A 30 1.61 -6.80 0.89
N ASP A 31 1.74 -8.12 0.83
CA ASP A 31 0.68 -9.04 0.43
C ASP A 31 -0.54 -8.92 1.36
N LYS A 32 -0.30 -8.89 2.68
CA LYS A 32 -1.38 -8.67 3.65
C LYS A 32 -2.09 -7.33 3.42
N TRP A 33 -1.32 -6.25 3.30
CA TRP A 33 -1.90 -4.91 3.07
C TRP A 33 -2.69 -4.83 1.76
N LEU A 34 -2.20 -5.47 0.68
CA LEU A 34 -2.91 -5.51 -0.60
C LEU A 34 -4.25 -6.23 -0.45
N ASN A 35 -4.28 -7.36 0.25
CA ASN A 35 -5.52 -8.09 0.51
C ASN A 35 -6.51 -7.27 1.35
N ASP A 36 -6.03 -6.64 2.42
CA ASP A 36 -6.84 -5.80 3.30
C ASP A 36 -7.42 -4.59 2.52
N ALA A 37 -6.59 -3.93 1.70
CA ALA A 37 -7.01 -2.80 0.87
C ALA A 37 -8.02 -3.21 -0.21
N ALA A 38 -7.81 -4.37 -0.85
CA ALA A 38 -8.75 -4.92 -1.81
C ALA A 38 -10.11 -5.21 -1.15
N LEU A 39 -10.11 -5.78 0.05
CA LEU A 39 -11.33 -6.04 0.80
C LEU A 39 -12.06 -4.76 1.19
N GLU A 40 -11.36 -3.72 1.65
CA GLU A 40 -11.98 -2.43 1.95
C GLU A 40 -12.65 -1.81 0.72
N THR A 41 -12.02 -1.92 -0.46
CA THR A 41 -12.62 -1.40 -1.70
C THR A 41 -13.90 -2.15 -2.09
N VAL A 42 -14.01 -3.44 -1.78
CA VAL A 42 -15.24 -4.22 -2.02
C VAL A 42 -16.35 -3.76 -1.06
N VAL A 43 -16.06 -3.63 0.24
CA VAL A 43 -17.04 -3.22 1.26
C VAL A 43 -17.60 -1.81 1.01
N LYS A 44 -16.75 -0.87 0.58
CA LYS A 44 -17.19 0.50 0.21
C LYS A 44 -18.11 0.52 -1.00
N LYS A 45 -17.99 -0.45 -1.90
CA LYS A 45 -18.81 -0.52 -3.11
C LYS A 45 -20.22 -1.07 -2.83
N GLU A 46 -20.34 -1.95 -1.84
CA GLU A 46 -21.62 -2.57 -1.44
C GLU A 46 -22.45 -1.68 -0.51
N SER A 47 -21.81 -0.79 0.25
CA SER A 47 -22.49 0.13 1.18
C SER A 47 -23.09 1.38 0.50
N GLY A 48 -22.98 1.48 -0.83
CA GLY A 48 -23.43 2.61 -1.64
C GLY A 48 -24.67 2.31 -2.49
N LEU A 49 -25.42 1.24 -2.20
CA LEU A 49 -26.69 0.92 -2.84
C LEU A 49 -27.86 1.00 -1.85
#